data_AF-A0A9Q3BGW9-F1
#
_entry.id   AF-A0A9Q3BGW9-F1
#
_cell.length_a   1.000
_cell.length_b   1.000
_cell.length_c   1.000
_cell.angle_alpha   90.00
_cell.angle_beta   90.00
_cell.angle_gamma   90.00
#
_symmetry.space_group_name_H-M   'P 1'
#
loop_
_entity.id
_entity.type
_entity.pdbx_description
1 polymer ?
#
loop_
_entity_poly.entity_id
_entity_poly.type
_entity_poly.pdbx_seq_one_letter_code
_entity_poly.pdbx_strand_id
1 'polypeptide(L)'
;MDWVAISYQGNLDDFIIRCQKAMIDMASVNIKIPPDVLSYCILGKLCDNSNMYYLADSLAMSPYATENHNTTLNRLQSFARHQESKHHSSAPEKDSAALITATNIKPQFPRKMVYFCANGTHNPLKTTHCHSQGGRGITNHLKQSLLH
;
A
#
# COMPACT_ATOMS: atom_id res chain seq x y z
N MET A 1 -31.63 10.32 -15.26
CA MET A 1 -30.19 10.30 -15.55
C MET A 1 -29.53 11.17 -14.50
N ASP A 2 -28.90 10.55 -13.51
CA ASP A 2 -28.67 11.22 -12.22
C ASP A 2 -27.25 11.78 -12.09
N TRP A 3 -26.50 11.87 -13.21
CA TRP A 3 -25.10 12.31 -13.23
C TRP A 3 -24.85 13.60 -12.46
N VAL A 4 -25.70 14.61 -12.64
CA VAL A 4 -25.56 15.91 -11.99
C VAL A 4 -25.72 15.79 -10.47
N ALA A 5 -26.62 14.92 -10.01
CA ALA A 5 -26.91 14.70 -8.59
C ALA A 5 -25.86 13.84 -7.87
N ILE A 6 -24.95 13.18 -8.60
CA ILE A 6 -23.87 12.41 -7.98
C ILE A 6 -22.88 13.36 -7.32
N SER A 7 -22.81 13.29 -5.99
CA SER A 7 -21.79 13.88 -5.13
C SER A 7 -21.14 12.82 -4.26
N TYR A 8 -19.89 13.05 -3.86
CA TYR A 8 -19.20 12.20 -2.90
C TYR A 8 -19.77 12.40 -1.48
N GLN A 9 -20.15 11.31 -0.82
CA GLN A 9 -20.84 11.32 0.48
C GLN A 9 -20.04 10.58 1.58
N GLY A 10 -18.72 10.54 1.46
CA GLY A 10 -17.84 9.88 2.44
C GLY A 10 -17.58 8.39 2.17
N ASN A 11 -18.36 7.74 1.30
CA ASN A 11 -18.08 6.39 0.83
C ASN A 11 -17.60 6.42 -0.64
N LEU A 12 -16.37 5.97 -0.87
CA LEU A 12 -15.76 5.97 -2.20
C LEU A 12 -16.30 4.86 -3.10
N ASP A 13 -16.63 3.70 -2.56
CA ASP A 13 -17.20 2.58 -3.32
C ASP A 13 -18.61 2.93 -3.83
N ASP A 14 -19.46 3.48 -2.95
CA ASP A 14 -20.80 3.93 -3.35
C ASP A 14 -20.75 5.06 -4.39
N PHE A 15 -19.73 5.92 -4.32
CA PHE A 15 -19.50 6.94 -5.33
C PHE A 15 -19.10 6.32 -6.68
N ILE A 16 -18.15 5.36 -6.68
CA ILE A 16 -17.71 4.65 -7.89
C ILE A 16 -18.88 3.93 -8.56
N ILE A 17 -19.69 3.20 -7.80
CA ILE A 17 -20.85 2.45 -8.30
C ILE A 17 -21.86 3.41 -8.95
N ARG A 18 -22.17 4.54 -8.31
CA ARG A 18 -23.08 5.54 -8.87
C ARG A 18 -22.53 6.16 -10.16
N CYS A 19 -21.23 6.46 -10.21
CA CYS A 19 -20.58 6.94 -11.43
C CYS A 19 -20.70 5.91 -12.55
N GLN A 20 -20.39 4.63 -12.29
CA GLN A 20 -20.53 3.54 -13.27
C GLN A 20 -21.96 3.41 -13.80
N LYS A 21 -22.96 3.43 -12.90
CA LYS A 21 -24.37 3.38 -13.29
C LYS A 21 -24.74 4.55 -14.19
N ALA A 22 -24.36 5.78 -13.83
CA ALA A 22 -24.66 6.95 -14.64
C ALA A 22 -23.96 6.92 -16.01
N MET A 23 -22.76 6.36 -16.11
CA MET A 23 -22.08 6.16 -17.40
C MET A 23 -22.83 5.18 -18.29
N ILE A 24 -23.34 4.07 -17.73
CA ILE A 24 -24.20 3.11 -18.44
C ILE A 24 -25.48 3.81 -18.90
N ASP A 25 -26.09 4.64 -18.06
CA ASP A 25 -27.27 5.41 -18.44
C ASP A 25 -26.96 6.38 -19.60
N MET A 26 -25.79 7.04 -19.62
CA MET A 26 -25.40 7.92 -20.73
C MET A 26 -25.23 7.13 -22.04
N ALA A 27 -24.59 5.98 -21.95
CA ALA A 27 -24.40 5.09 -23.09
C ALA A 27 -25.74 4.60 -23.64
N SER A 28 -26.72 4.33 -22.76
CA SER A 28 -28.06 3.88 -23.15
C SER A 28 -28.83 4.91 -24.00
N VAL A 29 -28.56 6.21 -23.80
CA VAL A 29 -29.13 7.31 -24.58
C VAL A 29 -28.19 7.80 -25.69
N ASN A 30 -27.16 7.03 -26.02
CA ASN A 30 -26.19 7.29 -27.09
C ASN A 30 -25.44 8.64 -26.95
N ILE A 31 -25.26 9.12 -25.71
CA ILE A 31 -24.41 10.27 -25.43
C ILE A 31 -22.95 9.82 -25.44
N LYS A 32 -22.16 10.38 -26.36
CA LYS A 32 -20.73 10.10 -26.49
C LYS A 32 -19.92 11.23 -25.86
N ILE A 33 -19.31 10.95 -24.71
CA ILE A 33 -18.38 11.84 -24.03
C ILE A 33 -16.96 11.28 -24.23
N PRO A 34 -15.97 12.10 -24.57
CA PRO A 34 -14.58 11.66 -24.61
C PRO A 34 -14.16 11.00 -23.28
N PRO A 35 -13.47 9.84 -23.32
CA PRO A 35 -13.13 9.10 -22.10
C PRO A 35 -12.31 9.89 -21.09
N ASP A 36 -11.42 10.75 -21.58
CA ASP A 36 -10.55 11.64 -20.81
C ASP A 36 -11.34 12.76 -20.12
N VAL A 37 -12.26 13.39 -20.85
CA VAL A 37 -13.18 14.39 -20.29
C VAL A 37 -14.00 13.77 -19.15
N LEU A 38 -14.48 12.55 -19.34
CA LEU A 38 -15.24 11.84 -18.32
C LEU A 38 -14.39 11.54 -17.06
N SER A 39 -13.11 11.19 -17.23
CA SER A 39 -12.16 11.07 -16.13
C SER A 39 -12.07 12.35 -15.30
N TYR A 40 -11.87 13.50 -15.94
CA TYR A 40 -11.81 14.78 -15.25
C TYR A 40 -13.15 15.16 -14.60
N CYS A 41 -14.29 14.83 -15.20
CA CYS A 41 -15.59 15.06 -14.57
C CYS A 41 -15.78 14.21 -13.29
N ILE A 42 -15.29 12.96 -13.28
CA ILE A 42 -15.31 12.10 -12.09
C ILE A 42 -14.44 12.72 -11.00
N LEU A 43 -13.21 13.13 -11.33
CA LEU A 43 -12.29 13.74 -10.38
C LEU A 43 -12.82 15.08 -9.85
N GLY A 44 -13.43 15.91 -10.69
CA GLY A 44 -14.05 17.17 -10.28
C GLY A 44 -15.11 16.98 -9.19
N LYS A 45 -15.95 15.94 -9.29
CA LYS A 45 -16.94 15.60 -8.26
C LYS A 45 -16.33 15.14 -6.92
N LEU A 46 -15.06 14.73 -6.93
CA LEU A 46 -14.30 14.40 -5.71
C LEU A 46 -13.59 15.63 -5.14
N CYS A 47 -13.15 16.57 -6.00
CA CYS A 47 -12.51 17.82 -5.57
C CYS A 47 -13.40 18.69 -4.67
N ASP A 48 -14.73 18.58 -4.80
CA ASP A 48 -15.70 19.27 -3.94
C ASP A 48 -15.55 18.89 -2.46
N ASN A 49 -14.91 17.76 -2.15
CA ASN A 49 -14.65 17.33 -0.78
C ASN A 49 -13.17 17.53 -0.42
N SER A 50 -12.90 18.29 0.64
CA SER A 50 -11.54 18.60 1.11
C SER A 50 -10.68 17.37 1.39
N ASN A 51 -11.29 16.26 1.83
CA ASN A 51 -10.57 15.03 2.16
C ASN A 51 -10.13 14.26 0.91
N MET A 52 -10.84 14.44 -0.20
CA MET A 52 -10.57 13.77 -1.48
C MET A 52 -9.84 14.68 -2.47
N TYR A 53 -9.75 15.99 -2.20
CA TYR A 53 -9.07 16.96 -3.05
C TYR A 53 -7.66 16.51 -3.44
N TYR A 54 -6.81 16.15 -2.48
CA TYR A 54 -5.43 15.74 -2.77
C TYR A 54 -5.34 14.46 -3.61
N LEU A 55 -6.25 13.52 -3.40
CA LEU A 55 -6.33 12.31 -4.22
C LEU A 55 -6.73 12.64 -5.65
N ALA A 56 -7.76 13.47 -5.79
CA ALA A 56 -8.28 13.88 -7.09
C ALA A 56 -7.25 14.69 -7.88
N ASP A 57 -6.57 15.64 -7.22
CA ASP A 57 -5.49 16.45 -7.79
C ASP A 57 -4.30 15.57 -8.23
N SER A 58 -3.85 14.65 -7.36
CA SER A 58 -2.78 13.72 -7.71
C SER A 58 -3.12 12.83 -8.91
N LEU A 59 -4.37 12.38 -9.03
CA LEU A 59 -4.82 11.60 -10.18
C LEU A 59 -4.94 12.47 -11.43
N ALA A 60 -5.43 13.71 -11.32
CA ALA A 60 -5.55 14.64 -12.43
C ALA A 60 -4.19 15.01 -13.04
N MET A 61 -3.13 15.05 -12.22
CA MET A 61 -1.75 15.29 -12.69
C MET A 61 -1.12 14.09 -13.38
N SER A 62 -1.74 12.90 -13.33
CA SER A 62 -1.21 11.69 -13.97
C SER A 62 -1.93 11.41 -15.29
N PRO A 63 -1.28 11.63 -16.46
CA PRO A 63 -1.93 11.44 -17.75
C PRO A 63 -2.48 10.02 -17.95
N TYR A 64 -1.76 9.03 -17.43
CA TYR A 64 -2.17 7.63 -17.45
C TYR A 64 -3.44 7.37 -16.63
N ALA A 65 -3.60 8.06 -15.50
CA ALA A 65 -4.80 7.91 -14.67
C ALA A 65 -6.04 8.52 -15.32
N THR A 66 -5.88 9.55 -16.16
CA THR A 66 -6.96 10.30 -16.81
C THR A 66 -7.28 9.85 -18.24
N GLU A 67 -6.43 9.05 -18.89
CA GLU A 67 -6.61 8.59 -20.28
C GLU A 67 -7.97 7.92 -20.53
N ASN A 68 -8.47 7.19 -19.53
CA ASN A 68 -9.76 6.50 -19.61
C ASN A 68 -10.44 6.52 -18.24
N HIS A 69 -11.74 6.82 -18.21
CA HIS A 69 -12.55 6.81 -17.00
C HIS A 69 -12.46 5.49 -16.21
N ASN A 70 -12.30 4.35 -16.89
CA ASN A 70 -12.11 3.06 -16.21
C ASN A 70 -10.80 2.99 -15.44
N THR A 71 -9.71 3.54 -15.99
CA THR A 71 -8.42 3.62 -15.30
C THR A 71 -8.54 4.52 -14.07
N THR A 72 -9.23 5.66 -14.20
CA THR A 72 -9.50 6.56 -13.07
C THR A 72 -10.29 5.84 -11.97
N LEU A 73 -11.39 5.18 -12.31
CA LEU A 73 -12.21 4.45 -11.33
C LEU A 73 -11.45 3.29 -10.69
N ASN A 74 -10.63 2.55 -11.45
CA ASN A 74 -9.79 1.49 -10.90
C ASN A 74 -8.76 2.01 -9.90
N ARG A 75 -8.18 3.20 -10.16
CA ARG A 75 -7.26 3.85 -9.21
C ARG A 75 -7.98 4.28 -7.93
N LEU A 76 -9.18 4.86 -8.06
CA LEU A 76 -10.02 5.20 -6.91
C LEU A 76 -10.41 3.96 -6.10
N GLN A 77 -10.79 2.86 -6.77
CA GLN A 77 -11.12 1.59 -6.12
C GLN A 77 -9.90 1.01 -5.39
N SER A 78 -8.72 1.08 -6.01
CA SER A 78 -7.47 0.64 -5.38
C SER A 78 -7.20 1.43 -4.10
N PHE A 79 -7.41 2.75 -4.15
CA PHE A 79 -7.26 3.61 -2.99
C PHE A 79 -8.26 3.30 -1.87
N ALA A 80 -9.54 3.09 -2.19
CA ALA A 80 -10.57 2.69 -1.23
C ALA A 80 -10.13 1.44 -0.43
N ARG A 81 -9.71 0.39 -1.15
CA ARG A 81 -9.24 -0.88 -0.56
C ARG A 81 -7.98 -0.70 0.29
N HIS A 82 -7.10 0.23 -0.07
CA HIS A 82 -5.90 0.52 0.73
C HIS A 82 -6.22 1.29 2.01
N GLN A 83 -7.29 2.07 2.05
CA GLN A 83 -7.74 2.69 3.30
C GLN A 83 -8.33 1.64 4.24
N GLU A 84 -9.19 0.77 3.73
CA GLU A 84 -9.81 -0.31 4.52
C GLU A 84 -8.76 -1.23 5.16
N SER A 85 -7.74 -1.62 4.40
CA SER A 85 -6.67 -2.48 4.93
C SER A 85 -5.91 -1.83 6.09
N LYS A 86 -5.61 -0.52 6.02
CA LYS A 86 -4.96 0.22 7.12
C LYS A 86 -5.84 0.30 8.37
N HIS A 87 -7.16 0.40 8.21
CA HIS A 87 -8.09 0.38 9.33
C HIS A 87 -8.15 -1.01 9.99
N HIS A 88 -8.07 -2.10 9.23
CA HIS A 88 -8.01 -3.45 9.79
C HIS A 88 -6.67 -3.78 10.47
N SER A 89 -5.56 -3.20 10.02
CA SER A 89 -4.24 -3.40 10.64
C SER A 89 -4.01 -2.63 11.96
N SER A 90 -4.95 -1.79 12.38
CA SER A 90 -4.87 -1.01 13.64
C SER A 90 -5.83 -1.51 14.73
N ALA A 91 -6.61 -2.56 14.47
CA ALA A 91 -7.29 -3.32 15.52
C ALA A 91 -6.27 -4.24 16.21
N PRO A 92 -6.31 -4.40 17.55
CA PRO A 92 -5.41 -5.33 18.25
C PRO A 92 -5.59 -6.73 17.66
N GLU A 93 -4.49 -7.27 17.14
CA GLU A 93 -4.39 -8.57 16.47
C GLU A 93 -5.18 -9.64 17.23
N LYS A 94 -6.22 -10.17 16.58
CA LYS A 94 -6.66 -11.53 16.82
C LYS A 94 -6.65 -12.25 15.48
N ASP A 95 -5.62 -13.07 15.34
CA ASP A 95 -5.51 -14.23 14.47
C ASP A 95 -5.54 -13.98 12.96
N SER A 96 -4.36 -13.64 12.43
CA SER A 96 -4.02 -13.95 11.03
C SER A 96 -4.02 -15.47 10.83
N ALA A 97 -5.16 -16.03 10.42
CA ALA A 97 -5.23 -17.42 9.99
C ALA A 97 -4.62 -17.56 8.59
N ALA A 98 -3.34 -17.96 8.52
CA ALA A 98 -2.76 -18.48 7.30
C ALA A 98 -3.46 -19.80 6.93
N LEU A 99 -4.03 -19.89 5.72
CA LEU A 99 -4.63 -21.11 5.21
C LEU A 99 -3.51 -22.13 4.88
N ILE A 100 -3.15 -22.98 5.85
CA ILE A 100 -2.24 -24.10 5.63
C ILE A 100 -3.09 -25.33 5.31
N THR A 101 -3.09 -25.76 4.05
CA THR A 101 -3.60 -27.09 3.68
C THR A 101 -2.71 -28.14 4.34
N ALA A 102 -3.17 -28.73 5.43
CA ALA A 102 -2.44 -29.77 6.15
C ALA A 102 -2.58 -31.12 5.41
N THR A 103 -1.55 -31.53 4.67
CA THR A 103 -1.30 -32.96 4.43
C THR A 103 -0.59 -33.53 5.65
N ASN A 104 -1.17 -34.60 6.20
CA ASN A 104 -0.78 -35.25 7.44
C ASN A 104 0.56 -36.01 7.31
N ILE A 105 1.67 -35.27 7.34
CA ILE A 105 3.02 -35.84 7.43
C ILE A 105 3.73 -35.11 8.57
N LYS A 106 4.11 -35.83 9.63
CA LYS A 106 4.88 -35.31 10.76
C LYS A 106 6.14 -34.58 10.25
N PRO A 107 6.29 -33.27 10.45
CA PRO A 107 7.52 -32.59 10.06
C PRO A 107 8.55 -32.76 11.19
N GLN A 108 9.48 -33.70 11.01
CA GLN A 108 10.74 -33.65 11.75
C GLN A 108 11.57 -32.53 11.12
N PHE A 109 11.48 -31.32 11.69
CA PHE A 109 12.28 -30.18 11.25
C PHE A 109 13.78 -30.52 11.32
N PRO A 110 14.55 -30.43 10.23
CA PRO A 110 16.00 -30.47 10.33
C PRO A 110 16.48 -29.20 11.04
N ARG A 111 17.10 -29.40 12.21
CA ARG A 111 17.67 -28.33 13.02
C ARG A 111 18.98 -27.83 12.37
N LYS A 112 19.07 -26.51 12.25
CA LYS A 112 20.21 -25.64 11.88
C LYS A 112 20.35 -25.32 10.38
N MET A 113 19.78 -24.17 10.01
CA MET A 113 20.11 -23.46 8.78
C MET A 113 21.55 -22.91 8.91
N VAL A 114 22.46 -23.38 8.07
CA VAL A 114 23.83 -22.87 7.98
C VAL A 114 23.83 -21.77 6.92
N TYR A 115 24.10 -20.53 7.31
CA TYR A 115 24.27 -19.44 6.38
C TYR A 115 25.64 -19.57 5.72
N PHE A 116 25.67 -19.55 4.38
CA PHE A 116 26.89 -19.43 3.60
C PHE A 116 26.89 -18.07 2.92
N CYS A 117 28.06 -17.44 2.82
CA CYS A 117 28.22 -16.30 1.91
C CYS A 117 28.07 -16.76 0.45
N ALA A 118 27.78 -15.83 -0.45
CA ALA A 118 27.51 -16.09 -1.87
C ALA A 118 28.55 -16.99 -2.59
N ASN A 119 29.79 -17.05 -2.08
CA ASN A 119 30.86 -17.90 -2.64
C ASN A 119 31.02 -19.26 -1.92
N GLY A 120 30.14 -19.62 -0.98
CA GLY A 120 30.10 -20.93 -0.31
C GLY A 120 31.24 -21.23 0.67
N THR A 121 32.26 -20.38 0.76
CA THR A 121 33.53 -20.67 1.45
C THR A 121 33.58 -20.26 2.92
N HIS A 122 32.60 -19.51 3.43
CA HIS A 122 32.58 -19.10 4.83
C HIS A 122 31.16 -18.99 5.41
N ASN A 123 31.06 -19.27 6.71
CA ASN A 123 29.86 -19.03 7.52
C ASN A 123 29.99 -17.65 8.19
N PRO A 124 29.12 -16.68 7.86
CA PRO A 124 29.22 -15.31 8.36
C PRO A 124 28.95 -15.18 9.87
N LEU A 125 28.41 -16.22 10.51
CA LEU A 125 28.17 -16.25 11.97
C LEU A 125 29.37 -16.78 12.76
N LYS A 126 30.44 -17.21 12.09
CA LYS A 126 31.66 -17.71 12.75
C LYS A 126 32.58 -16.53 13.08
N THR A 127 32.37 -15.88 14.22
CA THR A 127 33.28 -14.85 14.73
C THR A 127 34.58 -15.51 15.21
N THR A 128 35.73 -15.07 14.71
CA THR A 128 37.07 -15.61 15.05
C THR A 128 37.63 -15.13 16.39
N HIS A 129 36.82 -14.52 17.24
CA HIS A 129 37.28 -14.04 18.55
C HIS A 129 37.14 -15.15 19.60
N CYS A 130 38.28 -15.74 20.00
CA CYS A 130 38.39 -16.38 21.31
C CYS A 130 38.32 -15.29 22.37
N HIS A 131 37.15 -15.14 23.02
CA HIS A 131 37.03 -14.29 24.20
C HIS A 131 37.68 -15.01 25.38
N SER A 132 38.95 -14.67 25.67
CA SER A 132 39.56 -15.06 26.94
C SER A 132 38.90 -14.24 28.05
N GLN A 133 38.39 -14.94 29.06
CA GLN A 133 37.89 -14.33 30.28
C GLN A 133 39.04 -13.60 30.98
N GLY A 134 38.82 -12.35 31.39
CA GLY A 134 39.78 -11.62 32.21
C GLY A 134 39.35 -10.20 32.58
N GLY A 135 38.70 -10.07 33.74
CA GLY A 135 39.01 -9.02 34.72
C GLY A 135 38.77 -7.54 34.40
N ARG A 136 37.76 -6.97 35.09
CA ARG A 136 37.73 -5.66 35.77
C ARG A 136 38.56 -4.50 35.17
N GLY A 137 37.88 -3.41 34.80
CA GLY A 137 38.53 -2.12 34.61
C GLY A 137 37.56 -1.01 34.22
N ILE A 138 36.99 -0.35 35.23
CA ILE A 138 36.35 0.96 35.14
C ILE A 138 37.43 1.97 34.70
N THR A 139 37.17 2.84 33.72
CA THR A 139 37.37 4.30 33.83
C THR A 139 37.03 5.04 32.54
N ASN A 140 36.33 6.16 32.75
CA ASN A 140 36.09 7.26 31.83
C ASN A 140 37.39 7.82 31.22
N HIS A 141 37.34 8.22 29.95
CA HIS A 141 38.10 9.40 29.51
C HIS A 141 37.47 10.02 28.26
N LEU A 142 36.63 11.03 28.49
CA LEU A 142 36.37 12.10 27.55
C LEU A 142 37.60 13.03 27.60
N LYS A 143 38.33 13.18 26.50
CA LYS A 143 39.23 14.31 26.29
C LYS A 143 39.18 14.73 24.83
N GLN A 144 38.84 16.02 24.68
CA GLN A 144 38.96 16.88 23.52
C GLN A 144 40.31 16.71 22.80
N SER A 145 40.31 16.88 21.48
CA SER A 145 41.10 17.90 20.76
C SER A 145 41.02 17.65 19.25
N LEU A 146 40.36 18.55 18.52
CA LEU A 146 40.50 18.69 17.08
C LEU A 146 40.57 20.19 16.76
N LEU A 147 41.80 20.69 16.81
CA LEU A 147 42.26 21.93 16.19
C LEU A 147 43.42 21.52 15.31
N HIS A 148 43.20 21.49 14.00
CA HIS A 148 43.98 22.17 12.98
C HIS A 148 43.39 21.89 11.60
#